data_AF-A0A6A9QIF6-F1
#
_entry.id   AF-A0A6A9QIF6-F1
#
_cell.length_a   1.000
_cell.length_b   1.000
_cell.length_c   1.000
_cell.angle_alpha   90.00
_cell.angle_beta   90.00
_cell.angle_gamma   90.00
#
_symmetry.space_group_name_H-M   'P 1'
#
loop_
_entity.id
_entity.type
_entity.pdbx_description
1 polymer ?
#
loop_
_entity_poly.entity_id
_entity_poly.type
_entity_poly.pdbx_seq_one_letter_code
_entity_poly.pdbx_strand_id
1 'polypeptide(L)' 'MVLWKHHDEVDLFTLVILDRFKGITEIPFKEIERVDNYYVYLRDEETVIPVHRVLEIRKGRSRVWRRGE' A
#
# COMPACT_ATOMS: atom_id res chain seq x y z
N MET A 1 -12.48 -5.69 19.56
CA MET A 1 -12.81 -5.29 18.18
C MET A 1 -12.35 -3.84 17.98
N VAL A 2 -11.04 -3.64 17.74
CA VAL A 2 -10.38 -2.31 17.70
C VAL A 2 -10.18 -1.80 16.26
N LEU A 3 -10.27 -2.70 15.28
CA LEU A 3 -10.02 -2.41 13.85
C LEU A 3 -11.07 -1.50 13.19
N TRP A 4 -12.24 -1.29 13.79
CA TRP A 4 -13.29 -0.41 13.24
C TRP A 4 -13.12 1.06 13.62
N LYS A 5 -12.22 1.39 14.55
CA LYS A 5 -12.06 2.76 15.07
C LYS A 5 -11.08 3.62 14.25
N HIS A 6 -10.37 3.01 13.30
CA HIS A 6 -9.34 3.65 12.49
C HIS A 6 -9.59 3.51 10.98
N HIS A 7 -10.81 3.14 10.56
CA HIS A 7 -11.16 3.07 9.13
C HIS A 7 -10.92 4.43 8.45
N ASP A 8 -11.18 5.54 9.16
CA ASP A 8 -10.94 6.91 8.66
C ASP A 8 -9.45 7.25 8.48
N GLU A 9 -8.53 6.53 9.13
CA GLU A 9 -7.10 6.79 8.99
C GLU A 9 -6.49 6.06 7.79
N VAL A 10 -7.14 5.02 7.26
CA VAL A 10 -6.66 4.25 6.10
C VAL A 10 -6.49 5.15 4.88
N ASP A 11 -7.38 6.12 4.70
CA ASP A 11 -7.31 7.11 3.62
C ASP A 11 -6.07 8.01 3.67
N LEU A 12 -5.41 8.10 4.82
CA LEU A 12 -4.19 8.88 4.98
C LEU A 12 -2.95 8.11 4.52
N PHE A 13 -3.06 6.80 4.29
CA PHE A 13 -1.93 5.95 3.94
C PHE A 13 -1.81 5.72 2.43
N THR A 14 -0.57 5.74 1.97
CA THR A 14 -0.21 5.49 0.57
C THR A 14 0.94 4.49 0.51
N LEU A 15 0.77 3.47 -0.33
CA LEU A 15 1.78 2.49 -0.66
C LEU A 15 2.55 2.97 -1.88
N VAL A 16 3.87 3.07 -1.79
CA VAL A 16 4.71 3.42 -2.94
C VAL A 16 5.40 2.17 -3.43
N ILE A 17 5.23 1.89 -4.71
CA ILE A 17 5.72 0.68 -5.36
C ILE A 17 6.59 1.00 -6.57
N LEU A 18 7.44 0.06 -6.94
CA LEU A 18 8.13 0.05 -8.23
C LEU A 18 7.34 -0.79 -9.24
N ASP A 19 6.61 -0.12 -10.12
CA ASP A 19 5.94 -0.74 -11.27
C ASP A 19 6.93 -0.96 -12.42
N ARG A 20 6.75 -2.06 -13.16
CA ARG A 20 7.66 -2.43 -14.26
C ARG A 20 7.49 -1.57 -15.51
N PHE A 21 6.29 -1.04 -15.74
CA PHE A 21 5.96 -0.27 -16.94
C PHE A 21 5.92 1.24 -16.65
N LYS A 22 5.46 1.61 -15.46
CA LYS A 22 5.24 3.02 -15.06
C LYS A 22 6.32 3.57 -14.15
N GLY A 23 7.26 2.74 -13.67
CA GLY A 23 8.25 3.16 -12.68
C GLY A 23 7.63 3.32 -11.30
N ILE A 24 8.03 4.35 -10.55
CA ILE A 24 7.52 4.56 -9.19
C ILE A 24 6.05 4.99 -9.25
N THR A 25 5.19 4.24 -8.57
CA THR A 25 3.74 4.48 -8.53
C THR A 25 3.26 4.53 -7.08
N GLU A 26 2.27 5.37 -6.83
CA GLU A 26 1.64 5.55 -5.51
C GLU A 26 0.22 4.97 -5.53
N ILE A 27 -0.12 4.17 -4.53
CA ILE A 27 -1.40 3.48 -4.40
C ILE A 27 -2.02 3.83 -3.04
N PRO A 28 -3.18 4.49 -3.01
CA PRO A 28 -3.90 4.75 -1.77
C PRO A 28 -4.30 3.44 -1.08
N PHE A 29 -4.16 3.36 0.24
CA PHE A 29 -4.50 2.14 0.98
C PHE A 29 -5.99 1.78 0.87
N LYS A 30 -6.88 2.75 0.63
CA LYS A 30 -8.30 2.49 0.34
C LYS A 30 -8.52 1.58 -0.88
N GLU A 31 -7.59 1.58 -1.83
CA GLU A 31 -7.65 0.72 -3.02
C GLU A 31 -7.14 -0.69 -2.73
N ILE A 32 -6.56 -0.94 -1.55
CA ILE A 32 -6.10 -2.26 -1.13
C ILE A 32 -7.28 -3.00 -0.51
N GLU A 33 -7.57 -4.18 -1.05
CA GLU A 33 -8.57 -5.08 -0.50
C GLU A 33 -7.98 -5.92 0.63
N ARG A 34 -6.82 -6.54 0.36
CA ARG A 34 -6.13 -7.43 1.30
C ARG A 34 -4.62 -7.47 1.03
N VAL A 35 -3.88 -7.90 2.03
CA VAL A 35 -2.43 -8.12 1.95
C VAL A 35 -2.10 -9.46 2.57
N ASP A 36 -1.20 -10.21 1.93
CA ASP A 36 -0.60 -11.41 2.50
C ASP A 36 0.94 -11.28 2.56
N ASN A 37 1.64 -12.37 2.88
CA ASN A 37 3.09 -12.37 3.04
C ASN A 37 3.88 -12.07 1.74
N TYR A 38 3.24 -12.18 0.57
CA TYR A 38 3.90 -12.13 -0.73
C TYR A 38 3.28 -11.10 -1.68
N TYR A 39 2.01 -10.75 -1.49
CA TYR A 39 1.20 -9.96 -2.41
C TYR A 39 0.30 -8.96 -1.70
N VAL A 40 0.06 -7.85 -2.40
CA VAL A 40 -0.96 -6.84 -2.14
C VAL A 40 -2.02 -6.98 -3.22
N TYR A 41 -3.27 -7.13 -2.81
CA TYR A 41 -4.41 -7.29 -3.70
C TYR A 41 -5.20 -5.99 -3.71
N LEU A 42 -5.42 -5.43 -4.91
CA LEU A 42 -6.24 -4.23 -5.06
C LEU A 42 -7.72 -4.60 -5.22
N ARG A 43 -8.59 -3.64 -4.92
CA ARG A 43 -10.05 -3.75 -5.04
C ARG A 43 -10.55 -3.83 -6.49
N ASP A 44 -9.68 -3.63 -7.47
CA ASP A 44 -10.01 -3.76 -8.90
C ASP A 44 -10.06 -5.22 -9.39
N GLU A 45 -9.86 -6.19 -8.50
CA GLU A 45 -9.86 -7.66 -8.70
C GLU A 45 -8.82 -8.20 -9.71
N GLU A 46 -8.21 -7.35 -10.54
CA GLU A 46 -7.24 -7.73 -11.57
C GLU A 46 -5.79 -7.45 -11.16
N THR A 47 -5.55 -6.47 -10.30
CA THR A 47 -4.19 -6.02 -9.98
C THR A 47 -3.66 -6.68 -8.70
N VAL A 48 -2.60 -7.47 -8.88
CA VAL A 48 -1.84 -8.09 -7.78
C VAL A 48 -0.40 -7.61 -7.79
N ILE A 49 0.04 -7.02 -6.69
CA ILE A 49 1.36 -6.41 -6.55
C ILE A 49 2.21 -7.23 -5.59
N PRO A 50 3.35 -7.79 -6.03
CA PRO A 50 4.25 -8.48 -5.12
C PRO A 50 4.85 -7.53 -4.07
N VAL A 51 4.90 -7.96 -2.80
CA VAL A 51 5.42 -7.14 -1.68
C VAL A 51 6.87 -6.70 -1.88
N HIS A 52 7.67 -7.49 -2.60
CA HIS A 52 9.04 -7.13 -2.97
C HIS A 52 9.12 -5.96 -3.97
N ARG A 53 7.99 -5.39 -4.40
CA ARG A 53 7.96 -4.15 -5.18
C ARG A 53 7.60 -2.94 -4.34
N VAL A 54 7.17 -3.15 -3.10
CA VAL A 54 6.89 -2.06 -2.16
C VAL A 54 8.21 -1.42 -1.74
N LEU A 55 8.27 -0.10 -1.89
CA LEU A 55 9.43 0.72 -1.57
C LEU A 55 9.26 1.44 -0.24
N GLU A 56 8.06 1.98 0.02
CA GLU A 56 7.76 2.74 1.24
C GLU A 56 6.26 2.77 1.51
N ILE A 57 5.92 3.05 2.77
CA ILE A 57 4.56 3.37 3.23
C ILE A 57 4.61 4.81 3.75
N ARG A 58 3.69 5.65 3.26
CA ARG A 58 3.54 7.04 3.68
C ARG A 58 2.22 7.24 4.41
N LYS A 59 2.18 8.16 5.36
CA LYS A 59 0.97 8.72 5.97
C LYS A 59 0.95 10.22 5.71
N GLY A 60 0.18 10.66 4.73
CA GLY A 60 0.24 12.03 4.23
C GLY A 60 1.65 12.42 3.77
N ARG A 61 2.27 13.39 4.44
CA ARG A 61 3.66 13.85 4.13
C ARG A 61 4.75 13.08 4.87
N SER A 62 4.39 12.24 5.83
CA SER A 62 5.35 11.51 6.66
C SER A 62 5.61 10.11 6.09
N ARG A 63 6.88 9.72 6.03
CA ARG A 63 7.26 8.34 5.72
C ARG A 63 7.16 7.50 6.99
N VAL A 64 6.37 6.43 6.94
CA VAL A 64 6.13 5.52 8.07
C VAL A 64 7.07 4.33 8.02
N TRP A 65 7.37 3.86 6.80
CA TRP A 65 8.26 2.73 6.58
C TRP A 65 8.95 2.85 5.23
N ARG A 66 10.17 2.33 5.13
CA ARG A 66 10.92 2.21 3.88
C ARG A 66 11.59 0.86 3.82
N ARG A 67 11.69 0.30 2.62
CA ARG A 67 12.46 -0.91 2.42
C ARG A 67 13.97 -0.62 2.50
N GLY A 68 14.67 -1.39 3.34
CA GLY A 68 16.12 -1.29 3.55
C GLY A 68 16.52 -0.35 4.70
N GLU A 69 15.56 0.16 5.44
CA GLU A 69 15.72 0.91 6.70
C GLU A 69 15.28 0.02 7.87
#